data_AF-A0A7K1Z1U0-F1
#
_entry.id   AF-A0A7K1Z1U0-F1
#
_cell.length_a   1.000
_cell.length_b   1.000
_cell.length_c   1.000
_cell.angle_alpha   90.00
_cell.angle_beta   90.00
_cell.angle_gamma   90.00
#
_symmetry.space_group_name_H-M   'P 1'
#
loop_
_entity.id
_entity.type
_entity.pdbx_description
1 polymer ?
#
loop_
_entity_poly.entity_id
_entity_poly.type
_entity_poly.pdbx_seq_one_letter_code
_entity_poly.pdbx_strand_id
1 'polypeptide(L)'
;MSHEIICPGLPASWVNAWLAAVGVTVLDERIRLHWTVNGRPTAVLSAAEISPIDALVESWPNEEFLADLPIAEHWRGTDPVQRKVSVKAFTQRVSMARGHPYSWTLSSTMTDLCVDKNGEVEHAPFDPAGPGSIKWLHHRVTKLQAYLDNLEIKLQASLMGYARRVGDNGLGFDYTRLKSSGDTMEKLTDPVVETLAFFGLRLFPVRGNGVDQRLDHRVSTGKRQRGWRTSSPRQNELRFHWPAWSHPLDFTGIDALMDVWNPAHRSTWEKLGIHAGWNSVKFKTAAPDKTRAFGSERL
;
A
#
# COMPACT_ATOMS: atom_id res chain seq x y z
N MET A 1 14.76 -17.54 20.97
CA MET A 1 14.71 -16.21 21.62
C MET A 1 14.16 -15.26 20.59
N SER A 2 13.07 -14.51 20.84
CA SER A 2 12.53 -13.62 19.82
C SER A 2 13.48 -12.44 19.58
N HIS A 3 13.86 -12.23 18.33
CA HIS A 3 14.57 -11.05 17.87
C HIS A 3 13.56 -9.95 17.58
N GLU A 4 13.76 -8.76 18.17
CA GLU A 4 12.91 -7.60 17.93
C GLU A 4 13.75 -6.41 17.47
N ILE A 5 13.21 -5.62 16.55
CA ILE A 5 13.77 -4.33 16.14
C ILE A 5 12.68 -3.27 16.16
N ILE A 6 13.02 -2.10 16.70
CA ILE A 6 12.19 -0.89 16.59
C ILE A 6 12.60 -0.20 15.30
N CYS A 7 11.63 0.24 14.49
CA CYS A 7 11.88 0.82 13.17
C CYS A 7 11.46 2.31 13.12
N PRO A 8 12.28 3.26 13.62
CA PRO A 8 11.99 4.70 13.59
C PRO A 8 11.61 5.27 12.21
N GLY A 9 12.09 4.65 11.12
CA GLY A 9 11.74 5.00 9.75
C GLY A 9 10.31 4.63 9.34
N LEU A 10 9.61 3.82 10.16
CA LEU A 10 8.25 3.36 9.94
C LEU A 10 7.27 3.87 11.03
N PRO A 11 7.07 5.18 11.18
CA PRO A 11 6.09 5.72 12.12
C PRO A 11 4.65 5.46 11.67
N ALA A 12 3.77 5.08 12.61
CA ALA A 12 2.36 4.82 12.32
C ALA A 12 1.62 6.02 11.75
N SER A 13 2.00 7.25 12.14
CA SER A 13 1.35 8.48 11.66
C SER A 13 1.58 8.73 10.17
N TRP A 14 2.48 7.99 9.52
CA TRP A 14 2.72 8.11 8.09
C TRP A 14 2.14 6.89 7.36
N VAL A 15 1.11 7.12 6.52
CA VAL A 15 0.39 6.06 5.81
C VAL A 15 1.29 5.11 5.01
N ASN A 16 2.36 5.58 4.36
CA ASN A 16 3.22 4.67 3.59
C ASN A 16 4.20 3.91 4.46
N ALA A 17 4.69 4.51 5.54
CA ALA A 17 5.43 3.77 6.55
C ALA A 17 4.56 2.69 7.19
N TRP A 18 3.30 3.01 7.47
CA TRP A 18 2.33 2.04 7.98
C TRP A 18 2.07 0.92 6.98
N LEU A 19 1.82 1.25 5.70
CA LEU A 19 1.68 0.26 4.63
C LEU A 19 2.95 -0.58 4.42
N ALA A 20 4.13 0.03 4.52
CA ALA A 20 5.41 -0.66 4.43
C ALA A 20 5.61 -1.62 5.60
N ALA A 21 5.31 -1.19 6.83
CA ALA A 21 5.36 -2.05 8.00
C ALA A 21 4.42 -3.26 7.85
N VAL A 22 3.19 -3.05 7.37
CA VAL A 22 2.27 -4.14 7.02
C VAL A 22 2.86 -5.02 5.92
N GLY A 23 3.44 -4.44 4.89
CA GLY A 23 4.06 -5.14 3.77
C GLY A 23 5.22 -6.05 4.17
N VAL A 24 5.95 -5.73 5.24
CA VAL A 24 6.95 -6.63 5.83
C VAL A 24 6.34 -7.98 6.18
N THR A 25 5.17 -7.99 6.85
CA THR A 25 4.48 -9.25 7.22
C THR A 25 3.88 -9.99 6.03
N VAL A 26 3.67 -9.28 4.91
CA VAL A 26 3.20 -9.89 3.64
C VAL A 26 4.34 -10.59 2.92
N LEU A 27 5.53 -9.99 2.93
CA LEU A 27 6.72 -10.55 2.31
C LEU A 27 7.26 -11.74 3.08
N ASP A 28 7.25 -11.67 4.41
CA ASP A 28 7.78 -12.73 5.25
C ASP A 28 6.80 -13.09 6.37
N GLU A 29 6.26 -14.31 6.32
CA GLU A 29 5.29 -14.82 7.27
C GLU A 29 5.87 -15.10 8.67
N ARG A 30 7.20 -15.10 8.82
CA ARG A 30 7.88 -15.28 10.11
C ARG A 30 7.85 -13.99 10.93
N ILE A 31 7.68 -12.84 10.28
CA ILE A 31 7.71 -11.53 10.93
C ILE A 31 6.34 -11.17 11.49
N ARG A 32 6.33 -10.69 12.74
CA ARG A 32 5.17 -10.11 13.42
C ARG A 32 5.38 -8.61 13.57
N LEU A 33 4.27 -7.87 13.55
CA LEU A 33 4.25 -6.41 13.60
C LEU A 33 3.38 -5.94 14.75
N HIS A 34 3.90 -4.98 15.51
CA HIS A 34 3.12 -4.13 16.42
C HIS A 34 3.72 -2.72 16.44
N TRP A 35 3.15 -1.82 17.24
CA TRP A 35 3.66 -0.47 17.42
C TRP A 35 3.93 -0.17 18.88
N THR A 36 4.96 0.65 19.11
CA THR A 36 5.18 1.27 20.41
C THR A 36 3.97 2.10 20.83
N VAL A 37 3.67 2.11 22.14
CA VAL A 37 2.51 2.84 22.71
C VAL A 37 2.82 4.33 22.97
N ASN A 38 4.10 4.67 23.02
CA ASN A 38 4.56 5.98 23.47
C ASN A 38 4.49 7.04 22.36
N GLY A 39 4.04 8.25 22.71
CA GLY A 39 4.19 9.51 21.95
C GLY A 39 3.91 9.44 20.44
N ARG A 40 4.90 8.97 19.68
CA ARG A 40 4.83 8.68 18.24
C ARG A 40 4.95 7.16 18.05
N PRO A 41 3.83 6.44 17.86
CA PRO A 41 3.86 5.02 17.61
C PRO A 41 4.75 4.67 16.41
N THR A 42 5.70 3.77 16.65
CA THR A 42 6.72 3.34 15.70
C THR A 42 6.62 1.83 15.53
N ALA A 43 6.74 1.34 14.30
CA ALA A 43 6.68 -0.09 14.04
C ALA A 43 7.76 -0.84 14.82
N VAL A 44 7.39 -2.00 15.35
CA VAL A 44 8.28 -2.98 15.96
C VAL A 44 8.09 -4.29 15.22
N LEU A 45 9.17 -4.81 14.66
CA LEU A 45 9.19 -6.06 13.93
C LEU A 45 9.81 -7.13 14.82
N SER A 46 9.18 -8.30 14.91
CA SER A 46 9.71 -9.42 15.70
C SER A 46 9.63 -10.75 14.98
N ALA A 47 10.59 -11.63 15.24
CA ALA A 47 10.68 -12.98 14.70
C ALA A 47 11.37 -13.93 15.70
N ALA A 48 11.00 -15.22 15.71
CA ALA A 48 11.39 -16.14 16.80
C ALA A 48 12.82 -16.70 16.70
N GLU A 49 13.37 -16.82 15.49
CA GLU A 49 14.60 -17.58 15.21
C GLU A 49 15.60 -16.83 14.31
N ILE A 50 15.20 -15.69 13.75
CA ILE A 50 15.97 -14.92 12.78
C ILE A 50 15.78 -13.43 13.04
N SER A 51 16.79 -12.61 12.76
CA SER A 51 16.63 -11.17 12.75
C SER A 51 15.58 -10.78 11.70
N PRO A 52 14.63 -9.86 11.99
CA PRO A 52 13.70 -9.39 10.97
C PRO A 52 14.38 -8.79 9.72
N ILE A 53 15.61 -8.27 9.84
CA ILE A 53 16.40 -7.79 8.69
C ILE A 53 16.81 -8.97 7.80
N ASP A 54 17.41 -10.01 8.39
CA ASP A 54 17.89 -11.18 7.64
C ASP A 54 16.73 -11.90 6.95
N ALA A 55 15.61 -12.06 7.66
CA ALA A 55 14.39 -12.63 7.09
C ALA A 55 13.88 -11.84 5.87
N LEU A 56 13.90 -10.51 5.95
CA LEU A 56 13.51 -9.64 4.84
C LEU A 56 14.50 -9.69 3.68
N VAL A 57 15.80 -9.86 3.93
CA VAL A 57 16.81 -10.04 2.88
C VAL A 57 16.57 -11.36 2.15
N GLU A 58 16.30 -12.45 2.88
CA GLU A 58 15.97 -13.77 2.30
C GLU A 58 14.69 -13.74 1.46
N SER A 59 13.66 -13.05 1.94
CA SER A 59 12.34 -12.99 1.31
C SER A 59 12.17 -11.83 0.32
N TRP A 60 13.24 -11.08 0.04
CA TRP A 60 13.14 -9.91 -0.83
C TRP A 60 12.81 -10.32 -2.28
N PRO A 61 11.87 -9.64 -2.96
CA PRO A 61 11.52 -9.99 -4.33
C PRO A 61 12.73 -9.80 -5.27
N ASN A 62 13.13 -10.89 -5.92
CA ASN A 62 14.11 -10.87 -6.99
C ASN A 62 13.45 -10.59 -8.37
N GLU A 63 14.25 -10.46 -9.42
CA GLU A 63 13.74 -10.13 -10.76
C GLU A 63 12.77 -11.19 -11.30
N GLU A 64 13.07 -12.47 -11.06
CA GLU A 64 12.22 -13.60 -11.46
C GLU A 64 10.85 -13.54 -10.80
N PHE A 65 10.82 -13.29 -9.49
CA PHE A 65 9.60 -13.11 -8.72
C PHE A 65 8.75 -11.95 -9.28
N LEU A 66 9.37 -10.80 -9.56
CA LEU A 66 8.65 -9.64 -10.09
C LEU A 66 8.08 -9.92 -11.49
N ALA A 67 8.80 -10.68 -12.32
CA ALA A 67 8.35 -11.07 -13.65
C ALA A 67 7.16 -12.05 -13.62
N ASP A 68 7.03 -12.87 -12.57
CA ASP A 68 5.89 -13.78 -12.38
C ASP A 68 4.63 -13.08 -11.81
N LEU A 69 4.74 -11.82 -11.38
CA LEU A 69 3.57 -11.11 -10.87
C LEU A 69 2.52 -10.94 -11.97
N PRO A 70 1.22 -11.18 -11.68
CA PRO A 70 0.15 -10.96 -12.65
C PRO A 70 -0.04 -9.54 -13.15
N ILE A 71 0.67 -8.54 -12.61
CA ILE A 71 0.73 -7.17 -13.13
C ILE A 71 1.92 -6.93 -14.10
N ALA A 72 2.79 -7.93 -14.30
CA ALA A 72 4.00 -7.80 -15.10
C ALA A 72 3.74 -7.43 -16.56
N GLU A 73 4.66 -6.68 -17.18
CA GLU A 73 4.47 -6.21 -18.56
C GLU A 73 4.22 -7.36 -19.53
N HIS A 74 5.04 -8.42 -19.45
CA HIS A 74 5.02 -9.57 -20.34
C HIS A 74 4.67 -10.86 -19.58
N TRP A 75 3.54 -10.87 -18.88
CA TRP A 75 3.13 -12.04 -18.13
C TRP A 75 2.38 -13.04 -19.01
N ARG A 76 2.94 -14.24 -19.18
CA ARG A 76 2.32 -15.37 -19.90
C ARG A 76 1.77 -15.01 -21.29
N GLY A 77 2.49 -14.16 -22.04
CA GLY A 77 2.11 -13.75 -23.39
C GLY A 77 0.91 -12.80 -23.49
N THR A 78 0.48 -12.21 -22.37
CA THR A 78 -0.57 -11.18 -22.38
C THR A 78 -0.02 -9.79 -22.60
N ASP A 79 -0.86 -8.89 -23.11
CA ASP A 79 -0.52 -7.48 -23.27
C ASP A 79 -0.25 -6.81 -21.91
N PRO A 80 0.58 -5.75 -21.89
CA PRO A 80 0.83 -4.97 -20.67
C PRO A 80 -0.45 -4.40 -20.07
N VAL A 81 -0.58 -4.52 -18.74
CA VAL A 81 -1.65 -3.85 -17.98
C VAL A 81 -1.28 -2.37 -17.82
N GLN A 82 -1.60 -1.59 -18.85
CA GLN A 82 -1.43 -0.13 -18.82
C GLN A 82 -2.36 0.49 -17.78
N ARG A 83 -2.02 1.69 -17.30
CA ARG A 83 -2.91 2.46 -16.41
C ARG A 83 -4.33 2.60 -17.01
N LYS A 84 -4.40 2.88 -18.31
CA LYS A 84 -5.64 2.97 -19.06
C LYS A 84 -5.90 1.67 -19.79
N VAL A 85 -6.53 0.71 -19.11
CA VAL A 85 -6.80 -0.63 -19.66
C VAL A 85 -8.29 -0.81 -19.88
N SER A 86 -8.65 -1.33 -21.06
CA SER A 86 -10.04 -1.68 -21.35
C SER A 86 -10.52 -2.82 -20.47
N VAL A 87 -11.83 -2.85 -20.20
CA VAL A 87 -12.46 -3.95 -19.43
C VAL A 87 -12.10 -5.32 -20.03
N LYS A 88 -12.15 -5.45 -21.37
CA LYS A 88 -11.86 -6.71 -22.06
C LYS A 88 -10.43 -7.21 -21.78
N ALA A 89 -9.44 -6.34 -21.94
CA ALA A 89 -8.04 -6.70 -21.70
C ALA A 89 -7.79 -7.03 -20.22
N PHE A 90 -8.38 -6.27 -19.30
CA PHE A 90 -8.26 -6.52 -17.88
C PHE A 90 -8.93 -7.84 -17.45
N THR A 91 -10.15 -8.12 -17.89
CA THR A 91 -10.86 -9.37 -17.56
C THR A 91 -10.12 -10.60 -18.10
N GLN A 92 -9.51 -10.51 -19.29
CA GLN A 92 -8.67 -11.60 -19.81
C GLN A 92 -7.48 -11.86 -18.86
N ARG A 93 -6.79 -10.79 -18.45
CA ARG A 93 -5.66 -10.88 -17.51
C ARG A 93 -6.07 -11.47 -16.16
N VAL A 94 -7.17 -10.99 -15.58
CA VAL A 94 -7.73 -11.48 -14.31
C VAL A 94 -8.13 -12.95 -14.42
N SER A 95 -8.73 -13.37 -15.54
CA SER A 95 -9.12 -14.76 -15.76
C SER A 95 -7.92 -15.69 -15.79
N MET A 96 -6.81 -15.27 -16.42
CA MET A 96 -5.56 -16.03 -16.43
C MET A 96 -4.85 -16.03 -15.08
N ALA A 97 -4.98 -14.95 -14.30
CA ALA A 97 -4.43 -14.82 -12.95
C ALA A 97 -5.25 -15.56 -11.88
N ARG A 98 -6.37 -16.19 -12.25
CA ARG A 98 -7.24 -16.88 -11.30
C ARG A 98 -6.48 -18.03 -10.63
N GLY A 99 -6.46 -18.01 -9.30
CA GLY A 99 -5.72 -19.00 -8.50
C GLY A 99 -4.22 -18.73 -8.38
N HIS A 100 -3.70 -17.65 -9.00
CA HIS A 100 -2.32 -17.23 -8.78
C HIS A 100 -2.16 -16.67 -7.35
N PRO A 101 -1.13 -17.07 -6.58
CA PRO A 101 -0.93 -16.56 -5.21
C PRO A 101 -0.84 -15.03 -5.12
N TYR A 102 -0.34 -14.41 -6.19
CA TYR A 102 -0.16 -12.95 -6.31
C TYR A 102 -1.21 -12.25 -7.16
N SER A 103 -2.38 -12.85 -7.40
CA SER A 103 -3.46 -12.21 -8.18
C SER A 103 -3.94 -10.88 -7.58
N TRP A 104 -3.66 -10.66 -6.28
CA TRP A 104 -3.97 -9.42 -5.58
C TRP A 104 -3.33 -8.19 -6.23
N THR A 105 -2.20 -8.33 -6.95
CA THR A 105 -1.52 -7.21 -7.61
C THR A 105 -2.41 -6.49 -8.62
N LEU A 106 -3.39 -7.20 -9.21
CA LEU A 106 -4.39 -6.63 -10.10
C LEU A 106 -5.53 -5.96 -9.31
N SER A 107 -6.09 -6.67 -8.32
CA SER A 107 -7.27 -6.21 -7.59
C SER A 107 -7.00 -5.05 -6.61
N SER A 108 -5.76 -4.87 -6.16
CA SER A 108 -5.44 -3.79 -5.21
C SER A 108 -5.30 -2.42 -5.87
N THR A 109 -5.22 -2.37 -7.21
CA THR A 109 -4.98 -1.14 -7.99
C THR A 109 -6.08 -0.86 -9.01
N MET A 110 -6.79 -1.88 -9.49
CA MET A 110 -7.82 -1.74 -10.52
C MET A 110 -9.00 -2.66 -10.27
N THR A 111 -10.15 -2.32 -10.87
CA THR A 111 -11.35 -3.15 -10.79
C THR A 111 -12.20 -3.02 -12.06
N ASP A 112 -12.69 -4.15 -12.58
CA ASP A 112 -13.67 -4.22 -13.67
C ASP A 112 -15.13 -4.13 -13.19
N LEU A 113 -15.33 -3.94 -11.88
CA LEU A 113 -16.65 -3.77 -11.26
C LEU A 113 -17.24 -2.38 -11.53
N CYS A 114 -16.39 -1.45 -11.96
CA CYS A 114 -16.77 -0.11 -12.39
C CYS A 114 -15.97 0.24 -13.64
N VAL A 115 -16.63 0.94 -14.56
CA VAL A 115 -16.04 1.38 -15.82
C VAL A 115 -16.12 2.89 -15.87
N ASP A 116 -15.01 3.53 -16.23
CA ASP A 116 -14.99 4.98 -16.38
C ASP A 116 -15.73 5.44 -17.65
N LYS A 117 -15.85 6.75 -17.83
CA LYS A 117 -16.53 7.36 -18.99
C LYS A 117 -15.92 7.01 -20.36
N ASN A 118 -14.70 6.48 -20.39
CA ASN A 118 -13.96 6.11 -21.60
C ASN A 118 -14.03 4.60 -21.90
N GLY A 119 -14.72 3.81 -21.08
CA GLY A 119 -14.74 2.34 -21.22
C GLY A 119 -13.53 1.64 -20.60
N GLU A 120 -12.75 2.36 -19.76
CA GLU A 120 -11.56 1.85 -19.07
C GLU A 120 -11.94 1.36 -17.66
N VAL A 121 -11.19 0.39 -17.12
CA VAL A 121 -11.40 -0.05 -15.73
C VAL A 121 -11.12 1.08 -14.74
N GLU A 122 -11.89 1.15 -13.67
CA GLU A 122 -11.63 2.14 -12.64
C GLU A 122 -10.44 1.76 -11.74
N HIS A 123 -9.74 2.78 -11.26
CA HIS A 123 -8.61 2.64 -10.34
C HIS A 123 -9.04 2.59 -8.87
N ALA A 124 -8.31 1.83 -8.07
CA ALA A 124 -8.40 1.83 -6.62
C ALA A 124 -8.02 3.20 -6.04
N PRO A 125 -8.56 3.59 -4.87
CA PRO A 125 -8.04 4.73 -4.12
C PRO A 125 -6.53 4.66 -3.83
N PHE A 126 -5.99 3.46 -3.54
CA PHE A 126 -4.56 3.22 -3.38
C PHE A 126 -3.79 3.00 -4.70
N ASP A 127 -4.43 3.12 -5.86
CA ASP A 127 -3.68 3.10 -7.12
C ASP A 127 -2.81 4.35 -7.21
N PRO A 128 -1.47 4.22 -7.16
CA PRO A 128 -0.62 5.39 -7.09
C PRO A 128 -0.68 6.16 -8.41
N ALA A 129 -0.72 7.49 -8.36
CA ALA A 129 -0.72 8.29 -9.58
C ALA A 129 0.54 8.04 -10.43
N GLY A 130 0.34 7.93 -11.75
CA GLY A 130 1.39 7.67 -12.71
C GLY A 130 2.05 8.98 -13.12
N PRO A 131 3.37 9.12 -13.04
CA PRO A 131 4.07 10.23 -13.64
C PRO A 131 4.14 10.03 -15.16
N GLY A 132 3.51 10.92 -15.94
CA GLY A 132 3.79 11.12 -17.37
C GLY A 132 4.21 9.87 -18.16
N SER A 133 5.48 9.77 -18.55
CA SER A 133 6.04 8.81 -19.52
C SER A 133 6.08 7.34 -19.10
N ILE A 134 5.86 6.99 -17.83
CA ILE A 134 5.87 5.58 -17.39
C ILE A 134 4.46 4.99 -17.44
N LYS A 135 4.29 3.92 -18.24
CA LYS A 135 2.99 3.41 -18.69
C LYS A 135 2.28 2.44 -17.72
N TRP A 136 3.00 1.72 -16.84
CA TRP A 136 2.42 0.72 -15.92
C TRP A 136 3.19 0.55 -14.61
N LEU A 137 2.51 0.03 -13.58
CA LEU A 137 3.03 -0.12 -12.21
C LEU A 137 4.20 -1.10 -12.12
N HIS A 138 4.15 -2.23 -12.84
CA HIS A 138 5.24 -3.23 -12.83
C HIS A 138 6.61 -2.62 -13.14
N HIS A 139 6.73 -1.83 -14.20
CA HIS A 139 7.99 -1.19 -14.58
C HIS A 139 8.53 -0.27 -13.48
N ARG A 140 7.64 0.37 -12.69
CA ARG A 140 8.06 1.20 -11.56
C ARG A 140 8.61 0.34 -10.41
N VAL A 141 8.01 -0.83 -10.14
CA VAL A 141 8.50 -1.78 -9.14
C VAL A 141 9.87 -2.33 -9.53
N THR A 142 10.03 -2.79 -10.78
CA THR A 142 11.33 -3.26 -11.30
C THR A 142 12.39 -2.15 -11.27
N LYS A 143 12.02 -0.91 -11.63
CA LYS A 143 12.94 0.23 -11.56
C LYS A 143 13.37 0.55 -10.13
N LEU A 144 12.46 0.44 -9.16
CA LEU A 144 12.82 0.63 -7.75
C LEU A 144 13.78 -0.44 -7.24
N GLN A 145 13.57 -1.69 -7.65
CA GLN A 145 14.47 -2.79 -7.31
C GLN A 145 15.90 -2.51 -7.77
N ALA A 146 16.08 -1.91 -8.95
CA ALA A 146 17.40 -1.53 -9.45
C ALA A 146 18.13 -0.49 -8.57
N TYR A 147 17.41 0.26 -7.72
CA TYR A 147 18.02 1.16 -6.72
C TYR A 147 18.43 0.45 -5.43
N LEU A 148 18.28 -0.87 -5.31
CA LEU A 148 18.52 -1.62 -4.07
C LEU A 148 19.80 -2.46 -4.11
N ASP A 149 20.88 -1.94 -4.72
CA ASP A 149 22.22 -2.50 -4.50
C ASP A 149 22.55 -2.50 -2.99
N ASN A 150 23.22 -3.54 -2.50
CA ASN A 150 23.49 -3.73 -1.07
C ASN A 150 22.21 -3.68 -0.21
N LEU A 151 21.24 -4.56 -0.53
CA LEU A 151 19.91 -4.57 0.06
C LEU A 151 19.91 -4.48 1.59
N GLU A 152 20.71 -5.29 2.27
CA GLU A 152 20.76 -5.35 3.74
C GLU A 152 21.04 -3.95 4.35
N ILE A 153 22.05 -3.26 3.85
CA ILE A 153 22.45 -1.91 4.32
C ILE A 153 21.32 -0.92 4.10
N LYS A 154 20.69 -0.95 2.93
CA LYS A 154 19.59 -0.03 2.60
C LYS A 154 18.33 -0.31 3.39
N LEU A 155 18.01 -1.58 3.54
CA LEU A 155 16.89 -2.05 4.36
C LEU A 155 17.07 -1.56 5.80
N GLN A 156 18.23 -1.83 6.41
CA GLN A 156 18.52 -1.35 7.76
C GLN A 156 18.41 0.17 7.85
N ALA A 157 18.99 0.91 6.90
CA ALA A 157 18.93 2.36 6.89
C ALA A 157 17.49 2.91 6.76
N SER A 158 16.66 2.27 5.95
CA SER A 158 15.26 2.67 5.75
C SER A 158 14.42 2.37 6.98
N LEU A 159 14.56 1.18 7.58
CA LEU A 159 13.88 0.82 8.81
C LEU A 159 14.26 1.75 9.97
N MET A 160 15.52 2.18 10.02
CA MET A 160 16.01 3.12 11.03
C MET A 160 15.72 4.60 10.72
N GLY A 161 15.19 4.91 9.53
CA GLY A 161 14.77 6.26 9.14
C GLY A 161 15.90 7.20 8.69
N TYR A 162 17.07 6.67 8.35
CA TYR A 162 18.21 7.46 7.85
C TYR A 162 18.63 7.10 6.42
N ALA A 163 17.88 6.25 5.71
CA ALA A 163 18.17 5.92 4.32
C ALA A 163 18.24 7.16 3.42
N ARG A 164 19.24 7.15 2.54
CA ARG A 164 19.35 8.14 1.48
C ARG A 164 18.26 7.89 0.44
N ARG A 165 17.43 8.91 0.20
CA ARG A 165 16.40 8.88 -0.83
C ARG A 165 16.99 9.09 -2.22
N VAL A 166 16.34 8.52 -3.23
CA VAL A 166 16.71 8.67 -4.64
C VAL A 166 15.80 9.66 -5.34
N GLY A 167 16.35 10.37 -6.33
CA GLY A 167 15.59 11.32 -7.16
C GLY A 167 14.72 10.60 -8.19
N ASP A 168 13.52 10.18 -7.80
CA ASP A 168 12.59 9.46 -8.68
C ASP A 168 11.12 9.71 -8.31
N ASN A 169 10.20 9.31 -9.20
CA ASN A 169 8.77 9.27 -8.92
C ASN A 169 8.33 8.03 -8.12
N GLY A 170 9.21 7.07 -7.84
CA GLY A 170 8.93 5.87 -7.05
C GLY A 170 7.72 5.09 -7.57
N LEU A 171 6.98 4.39 -6.69
CA LEU A 171 5.64 3.87 -7.03
C LEU A 171 4.57 4.90 -6.83
N GLY A 172 4.82 5.98 -6.07
CA GLY A 172 3.87 7.07 -5.88
C GLY A 172 3.11 6.97 -4.57
N PHE A 173 3.59 6.14 -3.65
CA PHE A 173 3.12 6.11 -2.27
C PHE A 173 3.71 7.29 -1.47
N ASP A 174 5.02 7.59 -1.54
CA ASP A 174 5.70 8.59 -0.69
C ASP A 174 5.16 10.04 -0.78
N TYR A 175 4.77 10.62 0.37
CA TYR A 175 4.20 11.96 0.55
C TYR A 175 5.24 13.05 0.84
N THR A 176 6.52 12.71 1.07
CA THR A 176 7.60 13.71 1.28
C THR A 176 7.97 14.49 0.00
N ARG A 177 7.04 14.53 -0.95
CA ARG A 177 7.06 15.22 -2.24
C ARG A 177 6.41 16.61 -2.18
N LEU A 178 6.34 17.22 -1.00
CA LEU A 178 5.97 18.63 -0.85
C LEU A 178 7.21 19.47 -1.14
N LYS A 179 7.25 20.11 -2.32
CA LYS A 179 8.32 21.06 -2.68
C LYS A 179 8.38 22.20 -1.66
N SER A 180 9.56 22.52 -1.16
CA SER A 180 9.88 23.84 -0.60
C SER A 180 10.30 24.77 -1.75
N SER A 181 10.18 26.08 -1.58
CA SER A 181 10.64 27.07 -2.57
C SER A 181 12.16 27.10 -2.78
N GLY A 182 12.93 26.32 -2.00
CA GLY A 182 14.40 26.22 -2.10
C GLY A 182 14.93 24.90 -2.66
N ASP A 183 14.07 23.95 -3.06
CA ASP A 183 14.51 22.62 -3.48
C ASP A 183 14.93 22.59 -4.96
N THR A 184 16.14 22.11 -5.24
CA THR A 184 16.70 21.99 -6.61
C THR A 184 16.43 20.63 -7.28
N MET A 185 15.98 19.61 -6.53
CA MET A 185 15.59 18.28 -7.04
C MET A 185 14.09 18.04 -6.81
N GLU A 186 13.36 17.64 -7.86
CA GLU A 186 11.89 17.76 -7.86
C GLU A 186 11.10 16.69 -7.07
N LYS A 187 11.64 15.48 -6.86
CA LYS A 187 10.94 14.35 -6.20
C LYS A 187 11.94 13.37 -5.59
N LEU A 188 11.73 13.01 -4.32
CA LEU A 188 12.55 12.03 -3.60
C LEU A 188 11.70 10.85 -3.16
N THR A 189 12.30 9.66 -3.15
CA THR A 189 11.61 8.42 -2.78
C THR A 189 12.57 7.51 -2.02
N ASP A 190 12.06 6.78 -1.03
CA ASP A 190 12.75 5.65 -0.42
C ASP A 190 12.32 4.35 -1.15
N PRO A 191 13.23 3.68 -1.90
CA PRO A 191 12.90 2.47 -2.66
C PRO A 191 12.47 1.29 -1.78
N VAL A 192 13.01 1.15 -0.57
CA VAL A 192 12.65 0.08 0.36
C VAL A 192 11.22 0.29 0.84
N VAL A 193 10.90 1.51 1.32
CA VAL A 193 9.57 1.82 1.83
C VAL A 193 8.51 1.69 0.75
N GLU A 194 8.76 2.18 -0.47
CA GLU A 194 7.80 2.04 -1.58
C GLU A 194 7.61 0.58 -2.00
N THR A 195 8.68 -0.22 -2.03
CA THR A 195 8.59 -1.65 -2.34
C THR A 195 7.76 -2.39 -1.28
N LEU A 196 8.07 -2.19 0.00
CA LEU A 196 7.31 -2.76 1.10
C LEU A 196 5.85 -2.31 1.08
N ALA A 197 5.57 -1.02 0.85
CA ALA A 197 4.22 -0.49 0.78
C ALA A 197 3.40 -1.14 -0.35
N PHE A 198 4.03 -1.45 -1.49
CA PHE A 198 3.39 -2.20 -2.57
C PHE A 198 2.92 -3.59 -2.14
N PHE A 199 3.72 -4.34 -1.37
CA PHE A 199 3.28 -5.61 -0.81
C PHE A 199 2.20 -5.42 0.26
N GLY A 200 2.24 -4.33 1.02
CA GLY A 200 1.18 -3.97 1.96
C GLY A 200 -0.20 -3.83 1.31
N LEU A 201 -0.27 -3.53 0.00
CA LEU A 201 -1.53 -3.45 -0.76
C LEU A 201 -2.29 -4.78 -0.83
N ARG A 202 -1.65 -5.91 -0.53
CA ARG A 202 -2.32 -7.22 -0.48
C ARG A 202 -3.52 -7.23 0.47
N LEU A 203 -3.50 -6.44 1.55
CA LEU A 203 -4.62 -6.30 2.49
C LEU A 203 -5.75 -5.38 2.02
N PHE A 204 -5.59 -4.75 0.85
CA PHE A 204 -6.51 -3.74 0.34
C PHE A 204 -6.99 -4.06 -1.07
N PRO A 205 -7.53 -5.26 -1.36
CA PRO A 205 -8.17 -5.49 -2.65
C PRO A 205 -9.38 -4.56 -2.79
N VAL A 206 -9.58 -4.02 -4.00
CA VAL A 206 -10.81 -3.35 -4.36
C VAL A 206 -11.90 -4.41 -4.53
N ARG A 207 -13.02 -4.17 -3.87
CA ARG A 207 -14.20 -5.01 -3.95
C ARG A 207 -15.37 -4.20 -4.48
N GLY A 208 -16.25 -4.89 -5.18
CA GLY A 208 -17.57 -4.39 -5.51
C GLY A 208 -18.48 -4.53 -4.31
N ASN A 209 -19.71 -4.06 -4.44
CA ASN A 209 -20.76 -4.29 -3.44
C ASN A 209 -21.34 -5.72 -3.50
N GLY A 210 -20.82 -6.60 -4.37
CA GLY A 210 -21.35 -7.97 -4.56
C GLY A 210 -22.68 -8.03 -5.29
N VAL A 211 -23.16 -6.90 -5.84
CA VAL A 211 -24.42 -6.81 -6.59
C VAL A 211 -24.08 -6.61 -8.06
N ASP A 212 -24.52 -7.55 -8.90
CA ASP A 212 -24.52 -7.36 -10.34
C ASP A 212 -25.57 -6.29 -10.68
N GLN A 213 -25.12 -5.11 -11.08
CA GLN A 213 -25.98 -3.96 -11.39
C GLN A 213 -26.87 -4.18 -12.62
N ARG A 214 -26.56 -5.19 -13.45
CA ARG A 214 -27.48 -5.63 -14.50
C ARG A 214 -28.75 -6.26 -13.92
N LEU A 215 -28.69 -6.69 -12.65
CA LEU A 215 -29.79 -7.32 -11.93
C LEU A 215 -30.47 -6.35 -10.95
N ASP A 216 -29.82 -5.26 -10.52
CA ASP A 216 -30.44 -4.22 -9.69
C ASP A 216 -29.84 -2.81 -9.91
N HIS A 217 -30.64 -1.93 -10.53
CA HIS A 217 -30.26 -0.54 -10.81
C HIS A 217 -30.33 0.41 -9.59
N ARG A 218 -30.78 -0.06 -8.41
CA ARG A 218 -30.98 0.78 -7.22
C ARG A 218 -29.79 0.77 -6.26
N VAL A 219 -28.78 -0.06 -6.47
CA VAL A 219 -27.62 -0.18 -5.57
C VAL A 219 -26.49 0.74 -6.03
N SER A 220 -25.93 1.53 -5.11
CA SER A 220 -24.87 2.48 -5.45
C SER A 220 -23.64 1.79 -6.04
N THR A 221 -23.07 2.42 -7.06
CA THR A 221 -21.93 1.98 -7.89
C THR A 221 -20.58 1.99 -7.16
N GLY A 222 -20.57 2.12 -5.83
CA GLY A 222 -19.34 2.40 -5.10
C GLY A 222 -18.44 1.18 -5.00
N LYS A 223 -17.34 1.17 -5.78
CA LYS A 223 -16.15 0.40 -5.43
C LYS A 223 -15.77 0.67 -3.98
N ARG A 224 -15.43 -0.37 -3.22
CA ARG A 224 -15.01 -0.28 -1.83
C ARG A 224 -13.61 -0.83 -1.72
N GLN A 225 -12.74 -0.10 -1.04
CA GLN A 225 -11.42 -0.59 -0.64
C GLN A 225 -11.35 -0.46 0.88
N ARG A 226 -10.86 -1.51 1.56
CA ARG A 226 -10.78 -1.56 3.02
C ARG A 226 -10.06 -0.31 3.56
N GLY A 227 -10.53 0.22 4.68
CA GLY A 227 -9.99 1.43 5.33
C GLY A 227 -10.42 2.77 4.71
N TRP A 228 -10.95 2.80 3.48
CA TRP A 228 -11.47 4.03 2.86
C TRP A 228 -12.93 4.30 3.23
N ARG A 229 -13.21 5.51 3.70
CA ARG A 229 -14.54 5.94 4.14
C ARG A 229 -14.84 7.36 3.69
N THR A 230 -16.10 7.64 3.38
CA THR A 230 -16.55 9.00 3.07
C THR A 230 -16.83 9.73 4.38
N SER A 231 -16.14 10.84 4.66
CA SER A 231 -16.23 11.57 5.93
C SER A 231 -17.61 12.22 6.16
N SER A 232 -18.30 12.61 5.08
CA SER A 232 -19.66 13.16 5.10
C SER A 232 -20.32 13.05 3.73
N PRO A 233 -21.62 12.68 3.64
CA PRO A 233 -22.37 12.67 2.38
C PRO A 233 -22.37 14.02 1.66
N ARG A 234 -22.23 15.14 2.40
CA ARG A 234 -22.24 16.50 1.83
C ARG A 234 -20.90 16.93 1.23
N GLN A 235 -19.79 16.40 1.74
CA GLN A 235 -18.44 16.77 1.28
C GLN A 235 -17.84 15.76 0.30
N ASN A 236 -18.42 14.55 0.23
CA ASN A 236 -17.96 13.45 -0.63
C ASN A 236 -16.43 13.22 -0.56
N GLU A 237 -15.82 13.50 0.59
CA GLU A 237 -14.39 13.39 0.78
C GLU A 237 -14.06 11.98 1.27
N LEU A 238 -13.38 11.22 0.42
CA LEU A 238 -12.88 9.89 0.75
C LEU A 238 -11.58 10.00 1.55
N ARG A 239 -11.53 9.39 2.73
CA ARG A 239 -10.36 9.34 3.61
C ARG A 239 -10.00 7.90 3.94
N PHE A 240 -8.71 7.59 3.93
CA PHE A 240 -8.18 6.34 4.44
C PHE A 240 -8.02 6.45 5.95
N HIS A 241 -8.40 5.41 6.66
CA HIS A 241 -8.22 5.27 8.10
C HIS A 241 -7.34 4.06 8.38
N TRP A 242 -6.41 4.17 9.33
CA TRP A 242 -5.61 3.04 9.81
C TRP A 242 -5.32 3.10 11.34
N PRO A 243 -5.15 1.95 12.02
CA PRO A 243 -4.85 1.88 13.45
C PRO A 243 -3.37 1.61 13.74
N ALA A 244 -2.94 1.83 14.98
CA ALA A 244 -1.75 1.25 15.59
C ALA A 244 -2.16 0.42 16.81
N TRP A 245 -1.55 -0.76 16.95
CA TRP A 245 -1.89 -1.73 17.99
C TRP A 245 -0.65 -2.19 18.75
N SER A 246 -0.84 -2.77 19.93
CA SER A 246 0.24 -3.15 20.86
C SER A 246 0.69 -4.61 20.74
N HIS A 247 -0.18 -5.53 20.30
CA HIS A 247 0.14 -6.95 20.24
C HIS A 247 0.84 -7.34 18.92
N PRO A 248 1.90 -8.16 18.92
CA PRO A 248 2.53 -8.63 17.68
C PRO A 248 1.55 -9.47 16.84
N LEU A 249 1.24 -9.01 15.63
CA LEU A 249 0.35 -9.71 14.68
C LEU A 249 1.11 -10.10 13.42
N ASP A 250 0.82 -11.28 12.86
CA ASP A 250 1.18 -11.61 11.48
C ASP A 250 0.19 -11.00 10.49
N PHE A 251 0.49 -11.15 9.20
CA PHE A 251 -0.40 -10.76 8.12
C PHE A 251 -1.86 -11.19 8.32
N THR A 252 -2.12 -12.41 8.79
CA THR A 252 -3.49 -12.92 9.01
C THR A 252 -4.18 -12.21 10.17
N GLY A 253 -3.46 -12.00 11.28
CA GLY A 253 -3.94 -11.21 12.41
C GLY A 253 -4.23 -9.76 12.02
N ILE A 254 -3.41 -9.16 11.16
CA ILE A 254 -3.63 -7.82 10.62
C ILE A 254 -4.86 -7.79 9.71
N ASP A 255 -5.01 -8.78 8.83
CA ASP A 255 -6.19 -8.91 7.96
C ASP A 255 -7.48 -8.94 8.78
N ALA A 256 -7.51 -9.78 9.82
CA ALA A 256 -8.64 -9.89 10.74
C ALA A 256 -8.88 -8.59 11.53
N LEU A 257 -7.82 -7.97 12.06
CA LEU A 257 -7.92 -6.68 12.78
C LEU A 257 -8.54 -5.61 11.89
N MET A 258 -8.12 -5.54 10.63
CA MET A 258 -8.59 -4.53 9.69
C MET A 258 -10.05 -4.76 9.25
N ASP A 259 -10.58 -5.98 9.36
CA ASP A 259 -12.00 -6.27 9.11
C ASP A 259 -12.90 -5.90 10.29
N VAL A 260 -12.44 -6.07 11.54
CA VAL A 260 -13.24 -5.77 12.74
C VAL A 260 -13.08 -4.33 13.23
N TRP A 261 -11.98 -3.66 12.86
CA TRP A 261 -11.69 -2.32 13.33
C TRP A 261 -12.64 -1.28 12.72
N ASN A 262 -13.22 -0.45 13.59
CA ASN A 262 -14.03 0.69 13.20
C ASN A 262 -13.53 1.98 13.89
N PRO A 263 -13.05 2.97 13.12
CA PRO A 263 -12.56 4.23 13.68
C PRO A 263 -13.62 5.03 14.46
N ALA A 264 -14.92 4.81 14.18
CA ALA A 264 -16.01 5.48 14.89
C ALA A 264 -16.36 4.83 16.25
N HIS A 265 -15.95 3.58 16.50
CA HIS A 265 -16.34 2.81 17.69
C HIS A 265 -15.16 2.65 18.65
N ARG A 266 -14.66 3.75 19.23
CA ARG A 266 -13.46 3.75 20.09
C ARG A 266 -13.54 2.84 21.30
N SER A 267 -14.72 2.54 21.80
CA SER A 267 -14.94 1.58 22.89
C SER A 267 -14.48 0.15 22.57
N THR A 268 -14.30 -0.17 21.29
CA THR A 268 -13.78 -1.48 20.85
C THR A 268 -12.26 -1.50 20.72
N TRP A 269 -11.59 -0.35 20.72
CA TRP A 269 -10.16 -0.25 20.41
C TRP A 269 -9.30 -0.95 21.45
N GLU A 270 -9.58 -0.72 22.73
CA GLU A 270 -8.86 -1.36 23.83
C GLU A 270 -8.94 -2.89 23.75
N LYS A 271 -10.12 -3.44 23.44
CA LYS A 271 -10.34 -4.89 23.26
C LYS A 271 -9.55 -5.47 22.08
N LEU A 272 -9.24 -4.64 21.09
CA LEU A 272 -8.45 -5.00 19.91
C LEU A 272 -6.96 -4.67 20.09
N GLY A 273 -6.54 -4.19 21.26
CA GLY A 273 -5.17 -3.72 21.51
C GLY A 273 -4.79 -2.47 20.72
N ILE A 274 -5.76 -1.74 20.16
CA ILE A 274 -5.54 -0.51 19.40
C ILE A 274 -5.37 0.67 20.36
N HIS A 275 -4.24 1.36 20.28
CA HIS A 275 -3.90 2.49 21.14
C HIS A 275 -3.83 3.83 20.40
N ALA A 276 -3.85 3.81 19.06
CA ALA A 276 -3.96 5.01 18.25
C ALA A 276 -4.62 4.70 16.89
N GLY A 277 -5.15 5.74 16.24
CA GLY A 277 -5.66 5.65 14.88
C GLY A 277 -5.53 6.99 14.17
N TRP A 278 -5.51 6.95 12.86
CA TRP A 278 -5.38 8.14 12.01
C TRP A 278 -6.41 8.12 10.88
N ASN A 279 -6.60 9.30 10.29
CA ASN A 279 -7.23 9.46 9.00
C ASN A 279 -6.35 10.29 8.06
N SER A 280 -6.48 10.05 6.76
CA SER A 280 -5.79 10.79 5.72
C SER A 280 -6.45 12.15 5.50
N VAL A 281 -5.69 13.24 5.53
CA VAL A 281 -6.18 14.61 5.29
C VAL A 281 -5.50 15.23 4.09
N LYS A 282 -6.25 15.82 3.16
CA LYS A 282 -5.65 16.53 2.01
C LYS A 282 -4.85 17.75 2.50
N PHE A 283 -3.60 17.89 2.09
CA PHE A 283 -2.87 19.14 2.19
C PHE A 283 -3.59 20.19 1.32
N LYS A 284 -3.66 21.42 1.82
CA LYS A 284 -4.40 22.52 1.18
C LYS A 284 -3.83 22.96 -0.18
N THR A 285 -2.66 22.47 -0.60
CA THR A 285 -2.05 22.84 -1.88
C THR A 285 -2.64 22.02 -3.03
N ALA A 286 -3.23 22.73 -4.00
CA ALA A 286 -3.84 22.17 -5.21
C ALA A 286 -2.78 21.57 -6.14
N ALA A 287 -2.33 20.34 -5.87
CA ALA A 287 -1.60 19.54 -6.84
C ALA A 287 -2.61 18.70 -7.66
N PRO A 288 -2.43 18.58 -9.00
CA PRO A 288 -3.30 17.76 -9.87
C PRO A 288 -3.16 16.25 -9.64
N ASP A 289 -2.34 15.83 -8.68
CA ASP A 289 -2.07 14.43 -8.35
C ASP A 289 -2.87 14.06 -7.09
N LYS A 290 -3.84 13.15 -7.24
CA LYS A 290 -4.76 12.76 -6.16
C LYS A 290 -4.12 11.84 -5.11
N THR A 291 -2.91 11.32 -5.34
CA THR A 291 -2.17 10.52 -4.33
C THR A 291 -1.10 11.35 -3.62
N ARG A 292 -0.74 12.51 -4.18
CA ARG A 292 -0.03 13.57 -3.47
C ARG A 292 -1.03 14.40 -2.70
N ALA A 293 -1.24 14.11 -1.42
CA ALA A 293 -1.42 15.15 -0.40
C ALA A 293 -2.01 14.63 0.91
N PHE A 294 -1.84 13.37 1.32
CA PHE A 294 -2.42 12.96 2.58
C PHE A 294 -1.45 13.21 3.74
N GLY A 295 -1.64 14.32 4.45
CA GLY A 295 -1.23 14.40 5.84
C GLY A 295 -2.01 13.38 6.67
N SER A 296 -1.63 13.20 7.93
CA SER A 296 -2.42 12.41 8.86
C SER A 296 -2.97 13.28 9.97
N GLU A 297 -4.21 13.00 10.32
CA GLU A 297 -4.85 13.55 11.51
C GLU A 297 -5.09 12.38 12.46
N ARG A 298 -4.62 12.51 13.70
CA ARG A 298 -4.89 11.51 14.74
C ARG A 298 -6.38 11.58 15.10
N LEU A 299 -7.02 10.41 15.16
CA LEU A 299 -8.39 10.25 15.63
C LEU A 299 -8.40 10.40 17.15
#